data_AF-A0A1S3IXK9-F1
#
_entry.id   AF-A0A1S3IXK9-F1
#
_cell.length_a   1.000
_cell.length_b   1.000
_cell.length_c   1.000
_cell.angle_alpha   90.00
_cell.angle_beta   90.00
_cell.angle_gamma   90.00
#
_symmetry.space_group_name_H-M   'P 1'
#
loop_
_entity.id
_entity.type
_entity.pdbx_description
1 polymer ?
#
loop_
_entity_poly.entity_id
_entity_poly.type
_entity_poly.pdbx_seq_one_letter_code
_entity_poly.pdbx_strand_id
1 'polypeptide(L)'
;MSLTVSGAKSIAEFNPSQVIQSFQEAYEEGCITDKLRQHFCQFVPLVYGLLGEYDPNREERKAKKLLFNPIEAFLCGGPPDAVFKELKEKDHPPILCGRVFRSGEPTYSCRDCAVDPTCVLCIDCFNNGAHRKHKYRMSTSSGGGYCDCGDKEAWKTDPLCEIHRKGEEKGSNQ
;
A
#
# COMPACT_ATOMS: atom_id res chain seq x y z
N MET A 1 -36.21 -14.15 4.35
CA MET A 1 -35.77 -13.68 5.68
C MET A 1 -35.14 -12.31 5.50
N SER A 2 -35.83 -11.25 5.89
CA SER A 2 -35.31 -9.89 5.85
C SER A 2 -34.33 -9.73 7.01
N LEU A 3 -33.04 -9.64 6.71
CA LEU A 3 -32.06 -9.15 7.69
C LEU A 3 -32.27 -7.64 7.80
N THR A 4 -33.24 -7.23 8.61
CA THR A 4 -33.28 -5.85 9.10
C THR A 4 -32.08 -5.68 10.03
N VAL A 5 -30.97 -5.17 9.49
CA VAL A 5 -29.89 -4.61 10.31
C VAL A 5 -30.45 -3.35 10.94
N SER A 6 -31.09 -3.52 12.10
CA SER A 6 -31.48 -2.44 12.99
C SER A 6 -30.26 -1.57 13.25
N GLY A 7 -30.28 -0.31 12.77
CA GLY A 7 -29.23 0.68 13.03
C GLY A 7 -28.25 1.00 11.89
N ALA A 8 -28.56 0.66 10.63
CA ALA A 8 -27.71 1.06 9.50
C ALA A 8 -27.63 2.60 9.35
N LYS A 9 -26.56 3.23 9.84
CA LYS A 9 -26.28 4.67 9.60
C LYS A 9 -26.20 4.92 8.09
N SER A 10 -26.76 6.04 7.65
CA SER A 10 -26.66 6.49 6.26
C SER A 10 -25.33 7.22 5.98
N ILE A 11 -25.02 7.42 4.70
CA ILE A 11 -23.85 8.23 4.28
C ILE A 11 -23.93 9.67 4.84
N ALA A 12 -25.15 10.21 5.00
CA ALA A 12 -25.37 11.56 5.52
C ALA A 12 -25.06 11.68 7.02
N GLU A 13 -25.20 10.58 7.77
CA GLU A 13 -24.95 10.52 9.22
C GLU A 13 -23.49 10.15 9.55
N PHE A 14 -22.65 9.96 8.53
CA PHE A 14 -21.27 9.57 8.73
C PHE A 14 -20.44 10.71 9.33
N ASN A 15 -19.96 10.49 10.56
CA ASN A 15 -19.04 11.39 11.25
C ASN A 15 -17.67 10.69 11.44
N PRO A 16 -16.62 11.11 10.73
CA PRO A 16 -15.31 10.45 10.78
C PRO A 16 -14.68 10.52 12.17
N SER A 17 -14.79 11.65 12.88
CA SER A 17 -14.20 11.82 14.20
C SER A 17 -14.80 10.85 15.23
N GLN A 18 -16.12 10.67 15.19
CA GLN A 18 -16.81 9.71 16.07
C GLN A 18 -16.39 8.26 15.76
N VAL A 19 -16.23 7.94 14.48
CA VAL A 19 -15.78 6.59 14.06
C VAL A 19 -14.36 6.32 14.57
N ILE A 20 -13.44 7.26 14.35
CA ILE A 20 -12.04 7.15 14.78
C ILE A 20 -11.95 7.00 16.30
N GLN A 21 -12.68 7.82 17.06
CA GLN A 21 -12.75 7.71 18.52
C GLN A 21 -13.23 6.32 18.95
N SER A 22 -14.28 5.81 18.29
CA SER A 22 -14.79 4.47 18.62
C SER A 22 -13.81 3.34 18.28
N PHE A 23 -12.88 3.54 17.33
CA PHE A 23 -11.78 2.60 17.07
C PHE A 23 -10.72 2.68 18.17
N GLN A 24 -10.41 3.88 18.66
CA GLN A 24 -9.46 4.07 19.78
C GLN A 24 -9.98 3.41 21.06
N GLU A 25 -11.23 3.66 21.43
CA GLU A 25 -11.88 3.02 22.59
C GLU A 25 -11.85 1.48 22.46
N ALA A 26 -12.26 0.95 21.30
CA ALA A 26 -12.24 -0.50 21.06
C ALA A 26 -10.83 -1.10 21.08
N TYR A 27 -9.80 -0.34 20.68
CA TYR A 27 -8.41 -0.78 20.78
C TYR A 27 -7.95 -0.86 22.23
N GLU A 28 -8.26 0.15 23.04
CA GLU A 28 -7.96 0.18 24.47
C GLU A 28 -8.67 -0.95 25.24
N GLU A 29 -9.89 -1.32 24.82
CA GLU A 29 -10.67 -2.43 25.36
C GLU A 29 -10.26 -3.81 24.82
N GLY A 30 -9.36 -3.87 23.83
CA GLY A 30 -8.91 -5.13 23.21
C GLY A 30 -9.92 -5.78 22.25
N CYS A 31 -10.93 -5.04 21.77
CA CYS A 31 -12.00 -5.52 20.89
C CYS A 31 -12.00 -4.89 19.48
N ILE A 32 -10.88 -4.27 19.06
CA ILE A 32 -10.75 -3.56 17.77
C ILE A 32 -11.20 -4.39 16.56
N THR A 33 -10.93 -5.70 16.53
CA THR A 33 -11.32 -6.57 15.41
C THR A 33 -12.84 -6.61 15.22
N ASP A 34 -13.60 -6.71 16.31
CA ASP A 34 -15.06 -6.72 16.26
C ASP A 34 -15.60 -5.37 15.82
N LYS A 35 -14.95 -4.29 16.27
CA LYS A 35 -15.33 -2.93 15.88
C LYS A 35 -15.10 -2.64 14.40
N LEU A 36 -13.96 -3.05 13.86
CA LEU A 36 -13.66 -2.94 12.42
C LEU A 36 -14.63 -3.79 11.59
N ARG A 37 -14.94 -5.01 12.06
CA ARG A 37 -15.94 -5.87 11.40
C ARG A 37 -17.31 -5.20 11.36
N GLN A 38 -17.78 -4.67 12.49
CA GLN A 38 -19.06 -3.95 12.56
C GLN A 38 -19.10 -2.77 11.57
N HIS A 39 -18.02 -1.98 11.54
CA HIS A 39 -17.89 -0.86 10.62
C HIS A 39 -17.96 -1.30 9.15
N PHE A 40 -17.20 -2.32 8.76
CA PHE A 40 -17.25 -2.82 7.39
C PHE A 40 -18.60 -3.42 7.01
N CYS A 41 -19.23 -4.22 7.89
CA CYS A 41 -20.58 -4.74 7.66
C CYS A 41 -21.60 -3.63 7.39
N GLN A 42 -21.40 -2.46 7.99
CA GLN A 42 -22.28 -1.32 7.84
C GLN A 42 -22.02 -0.52 6.56
N PHE A 43 -20.76 -0.23 6.24
CA PHE A 43 -20.43 0.74 5.18
C PHE A 43 -20.04 0.10 3.84
N VAL A 44 -19.53 -1.14 3.81
CA VAL A 44 -19.20 -1.82 2.54
C VAL A 44 -20.42 -1.92 1.61
N PRO A 45 -21.64 -2.28 2.08
CA PRO A 45 -22.83 -2.28 1.23
C PRO A 45 -23.25 -0.91 0.71
N LEU A 46 -22.90 0.18 1.41
CA LEU A 46 -23.21 1.56 0.96
C LEU A 46 -22.23 2.08 -0.10
N VAL A 47 -21.02 1.49 -0.13
CA VAL A 47 -19.99 1.77 -1.13
C VAL A 47 -20.26 0.95 -2.39
N TYR A 48 -20.37 -0.38 -2.26
CA TYR A 48 -20.41 -1.34 -3.37
C TYR A 48 -21.77 -2.03 -3.57
N GLY A 49 -22.84 -1.48 -3.01
CA GLY A 49 -24.18 -2.06 -3.10
C GLY A 49 -24.68 -2.15 -4.54
N LEU A 50 -25.32 -3.28 -4.87
CA LEU A 50 -25.76 -3.66 -6.23
C LEU A 50 -26.98 -2.89 -6.77
N LEU A 51 -27.46 -1.86 -6.07
CA LEU A 51 -28.73 -1.18 -6.39
C LEU A 51 -28.56 0.07 -7.29
N GLY A 52 -27.40 0.24 -7.94
CA GLY A 52 -27.17 1.35 -8.87
C GLY A 52 -26.16 1.00 -9.95
N GLU A 53 -26.05 1.86 -10.97
CA GLU A 53 -25.03 1.72 -12.02
C GLU A 53 -23.63 1.81 -11.42
N TYR A 54 -22.76 0.87 -11.77
CA TYR A 54 -21.35 0.87 -11.36
C TYR A 54 -20.64 2.13 -11.88
N ASP A 55 -20.02 2.88 -10.97
CA ASP A 55 -19.16 4.03 -11.29
C ASP A 55 -17.89 3.92 -10.44
N PRO A 56 -16.75 3.56 -11.04
CA PRO A 56 -15.52 3.29 -10.30
C PRO A 56 -15.03 4.52 -9.54
N ASN A 57 -15.18 5.73 -10.10
CA ASN A 57 -14.71 6.96 -9.47
C ASN A 57 -15.56 7.30 -8.24
N ARG A 58 -16.88 7.12 -8.35
CA ARG A 58 -17.81 7.37 -7.25
C ARG A 58 -17.61 6.38 -6.11
N GLU A 59 -17.47 5.10 -6.42
CA GLU A 59 -17.21 4.05 -5.44
C GLU A 59 -15.87 4.26 -4.76
N GLU A 60 -14.81 4.59 -5.50
CA GLU A 60 -13.49 4.87 -4.92
C GLU A 60 -13.55 6.05 -3.92
N ARG A 61 -14.24 7.15 -4.27
CA ARG A 61 -14.42 8.29 -3.35
C ARG A 61 -15.18 7.89 -2.10
N LYS A 62 -16.23 7.07 -2.22
CA LYS A 62 -16.98 6.56 -1.08
C LYS A 62 -16.12 5.62 -0.22
N ALA A 63 -15.37 4.70 -0.84
CA ALA A 63 -14.48 3.77 -0.17
C ALA A 63 -13.42 4.52 0.63
N LYS A 64 -12.76 5.51 0.02
CA LYS A 64 -11.82 6.40 0.71
C LYS A 64 -12.47 7.06 1.91
N LYS A 65 -13.59 7.75 1.70
CA LYS A 65 -14.27 8.50 2.77
C LYS A 65 -14.76 7.62 3.92
N LEU A 66 -15.37 6.48 3.62
CA LEU A 66 -16.12 5.67 4.60
C LEU A 66 -15.31 4.52 5.17
N LEU A 67 -14.36 3.96 4.41
CA LEU A 67 -13.63 2.74 4.78
C LEU A 67 -12.16 3.03 5.10
N PHE A 68 -11.44 3.71 4.21
CA PHE A 68 -9.98 3.85 4.33
C PHE A 68 -9.56 5.01 5.24
N ASN A 69 -10.03 6.24 4.99
CA ASN A 69 -9.59 7.42 5.75
C ASN A 69 -9.77 7.28 7.28
N PRO A 70 -10.88 6.70 7.81
CA PRO A 70 -11.02 6.52 9.26
C PRO A 70 -10.01 5.53 9.84
N ILE A 71 -9.70 4.46 9.10
CA ILE A 71 -8.72 3.45 9.52
C ILE A 71 -7.31 4.06 9.46
N GLU A 72 -6.98 4.78 8.39
CA GLU A 72 -5.70 5.49 8.27
C GLU A 72 -5.50 6.48 9.41
N ALA A 73 -6.50 7.31 9.71
CA ALA A 73 -6.42 8.27 10.81
C ALA A 73 -6.30 7.59 12.18
N PHE A 74 -7.00 6.48 12.40
CA PHE A 74 -6.86 5.65 13.60
C PHE A 74 -5.44 5.09 13.74
N LEU A 75 -4.91 4.45 12.69
CA LEU A 75 -3.57 3.85 12.70
C LEU A 75 -2.47 4.90 12.88
N CYS A 76 -2.64 6.08 12.30
CA CYS A 76 -1.68 7.17 12.38
C CYS A 76 -1.74 7.96 13.70
N GLY A 77 -2.83 7.86 14.47
CA GLY A 77 -3.04 8.67 15.68
C GLY A 77 -3.08 10.19 15.42
N GLY A 78 -3.32 10.60 14.17
CA GLY A 78 -3.20 11.97 13.69
C GLY A 78 -3.47 12.06 12.19
N PRO A 79 -3.26 13.25 11.56
CA PRO A 79 -3.47 13.43 10.12
C PRO A 79 -2.56 12.48 9.30
N PRO A 80 -3.12 11.54 8.51
CA PRO A 80 -2.33 10.53 7.82
C PRO A 80 -1.24 11.11 6.90
N ASP A 81 -1.54 12.17 6.16
CA ASP A 81 -0.57 12.82 5.26
C ASP A 81 0.69 13.31 5.99
N ALA A 82 0.54 13.82 7.22
CA ALA A 82 1.65 14.29 8.03
C ALA A 82 2.51 13.12 8.52
N VAL A 83 1.87 12.06 9.01
CA VAL A 83 2.56 10.85 9.51
C VAL A 83 3.28 10.12 8.37
N PHE A 84 2.64 9.94 7.22
CA PHE A 84 3.27 9.31 6.06
C PHE A 84 4.44 10.12 5.52
N LYS A 85 4.36 11.45 5.56
CA LYS A 85 5.48 12.32 5.21
C LYS A 85 6.66 12.14 6.17
N GLU A 86 6.40 12.14 7.48
CA GLU A 86 7.43 11.94 8.50
C GLU A 86 8.08 10.55 8.38
N LEU A 87 7.28 9.49 8.20
CA LEU A 87 7.78 8.13 8.01
C LEU A 87 8.69 8.05 6.78
N LYS A 88 8.27 8.67 5.67
CA LYS A 88 9.07 8.73 4.45
C LYS A 88 10.39 9.48 4.69
N GLU A 89 10.37 10.60 5.40
CA GLU A 89 11.59 11.38 5.73
C GLU A 89 12.57 10.63 6.65
N LYS A 90 12.08 9.69 7.46
CA LYS A 90 12.93 8.80 8.27
C LYS A 90 13.50 7.63 7.47
N ASP A 91 12.83 7.20 6.41
CA ASP A 91 13.23 6.10 5.54
C ASP A 91 14.27 6.52 4.48
N HIS A 92 15.41 7.08 4.93
CA HIS A 92 16.45 7.61 4.03
C HIS A 92 17.91 7.22 4.43
N PRO A 93 18.66 6.49 3.57
CA PRO A 93 18.20 5.86 2.33
C PRO A 93 17.30 4.64 2.64
N PRO A 94 16.29 4.36 1.80
CA PRO A 94 15.39 3.25 2.03
C PRO A 94 16.07 1.90 1.72
N ILE A 95 15.59 0.83 2.37
CA ILE A 95 16.03 -0.56 2.10
C ILE A 95 15.35 -1.10 0.84
N LEU A 96 14.09 -0.75 0.61
CA LEU A 96 13.30 -1.12 -0.55
C LEU A 96 13.18 0.07 -1.51
N CYS A 97 13.27 -0.19 -2.80
CA CYS A 97 13.04 0.87 -3.80
C CYS A 97 11.56 1.22 -3.91
N GLY A 98 10.72 0.22 -4.22
CA GLY A 98 9.26 0.38 -4.31
C GLY A 98 8.76 1.42 -5.33
N ARG A 99 9.65 1.96 -6.19
CA ARG A 99 9.28 2.99 -7.18
C ARG A 99 8.21 2.43 -8.10
N VAL A 100 7.04 3.07 -8.10
CA VAL A 100 5.93 2.74 -9.00
C VAL A 100 6.26 3.20 -10.42
N PHE A 101 6.11 2.31 -11.39
CA PHE A 101 6.41 2.62 -12.79
C PHE A 101 5.30 3.45 -13.44
N ARG A 102 5.71 4.41 -14.28
CA ARG A 102 4.81 5.15 -15.16
C ARG A 102 4.70 4.46 -16.51
N SER A 103 3.60 4.71 -17.21
CA SER A 103 3.42 4.22 -18.57
C SER A 103 4.54 4.76 -19.46
N GLY A 104 5.17 3.87 -20.23
CA GLY A 104 6.31 4.20 -21.09
C GLY A 104 7.68 4.14 -20.41
N GLU A 105 7.77 3.95 -19.09
CA GLU A 105 9.07 3.82 -18.42
C GLU A 105 9.71 2.44 -18.68
N PRO A 106 11.03 2.36 -18.86
CA PRO A 106 11.73 1.10 -19.03
C PRO A 106 11.84 0.33 -17.71
N THR A 107 11.62 -0.98 -17.76
CA THR A 107 11.83 -1.93 -16.66
C THR A 107 12.85 -2.99 -17.07
N TYR A 108 13.60 -3.49 -16.09
CA TYR A 108 14.71 -4.42 -16.32
C TYR A 108 14.52 -5.69 -15.50
N SER A 109 14.42 -6.85 -16.14
CA SER A 109 14.34 -8.15 -15.47
C SER A 109 15.58 -8.98 -15.76
N CYS A 110 16.26 -9.49 -14.73
CA CYS A 110 17.44 -10.34 -14.87
C CYS A 110 17.03 -11.82 -15.03
N ARG A 111 17.35 -12.44 -16.17
CA ARG A 111 16.99 -13.84 -16.43
C ARG A 111 17.76 -14.84 -15.56
N ASP A 112 18.94 -14.44 -15.12
CA ASP A 112 19.81 -15.31 -14.32
C ASP A 112 19.39 -15.26 -12.83
N CYS A 113 19.02 -14.08 -12.34
CA CYS A 113 18.79 -13.83 -10.91
C CYS A 113 17.32 -13.77 -10.49
N ALA A 114 16.39 -13.40 -11.37
CA ALA A 114 14.98 -13.28 -10.99
C ALA A 114 14.41 -14.63 -10.52
N VAL A 115 13.58 -14.60 -9.48
CA VAL A 115 12.84 -15.77 -9.00
C VAL A 115 11.72 -16.12 -9.97
N ASP A 116 11.01 -15.11 -10.49
CA ASP A 116 9.96 -15.30 -11.49
C ASP A 116 9.95 -14.17 -12.56
N PRO A 117 9.17 -14.30 -13.64
CA PRO A 117 9.16 -13.32 -14.74
C PRO A 117 8.59 -11.94 -14.40
N THR A 118 8.00 -11.76 -13.22
CA THR A 118 7.45 -10.49 -12.74
C THR A 118 8.47 -9.62 -12.03
N CYS A 119 9.60 -10.19 -11.60
CA CYS A 119 10.66 -9.45 -10.91
C CYS A 119 11.35 -8.44 -11.85
N VAL A 120 11.30 -7.16 -11.49
CA VAL A 120 11.74 -6.03 -12.30
C VAL A 120 12.43 -4.94 -11.49
N LEU A 121 13.39 -4.28 -12.12
CA LEU A 121 14.12 -3.13 -11.58
C LEU A 121 13.79 -1.87 -12.38
N CYS A 122 13.76 -0.73 -11.69
CA CYS A 122 13.83 0.57 -12.34
C CYS A 122 15.24 0.83 -12.90
N ILE A 123 15.36 1.81 -13.80
CA ILE A 123 16.63 2.15 -14.44
C ILE A 123 17.74 2.49 -13.43
N ASP A 124 17.41 3.21 -12.35
CA ASP A 124 18.37 3.61 -11.33
C ASP A 124 18.90 2.39 -10.58
N CYS A 125 18.03 1.45 -10.19
CA CYS A 125 18.43 0.23 -9.49
C CYS A 125 19.22 -0.72 -10.39
N PHE A 126 18.82 -0.85 -11.65
CA PHE A 126 19.54 -1.67 -12.62
C PHE A 126 20.96 -1.13 -12.86
N ASN A 127 21.11 0.18 -13.08
CA ASN A 127 22.41 0.81 -13.31
C ASN A 127 23.34 0.73 -12.09
N ASN A 128 22.79 0.80 -10.88
CA ASN A 128 23.54 0.73 -9.62
C ASN A 128 23.58 -0.70 -9.02
N GLY A 129 23.10 -1.71 -9.75
CA GLY A 129 23.04 -3.11 -9.31
C GLY A 129 24.00 -4.03 -10.06
N ALA A 130 24.12 -5.27 -9.60
CA ALA A 130 24.97 -6.29 -10.24
C ALA A 130 24.40 -6.77 -11.58
N HIS A 131 23.07 -6.77 -11.72
CA HIS A 131 22.36 -7.40 -12.83
C HIS A 131 22.63 -6.80 -14.22
N ARG A 132 23.20 -5.60 -14.31
CA ARG A 132 23.62 -5.00 -15.59
C ARG A 132 24.67 -5.81 -16.35
N LYS A 133 25.38 -6.70 -15.63
CA LYS A 133 26.40 -7.59 -16.19
C LYS A 133 25.86 -8.99 -16.52
N HIS A 134 24.58 -9.25 -16.26
CA HIS A 134 23.92 -10.54 -16.47
C HIS A 134 23.07 -10.53 -17.73
N LYS A 135 22.45 -11.66 -18.08
CA LYS A 135 21.43 -11.70 -19.13
C LYS A 135 20.16 -11.06 -18.60
N TYR A 136 19.73 -9.96 -19.22
CA TYR A 136 18.52 -9.26 -18.83
C TYR A 136 17.56 -9.07 -20.01
N ARG A 137 16.32 -8.73 -19.68
CA ARG A 137 15.29 -8.27 -20.61
C ARG A 137 14.89 -6.86 -20.20
N MET A 138 14.90 -5.95 -21.16
CA MET A 138 14.22 -4.66 -21.02
C MET A 138 12.78 -4.78 -21.54
N SER A 139 11.83 -4.21 -20.82
CA SER A 139 10.43 -4.08 -21.24
C SER A 139 9.97 -2.65 -21.01
N THR A 140 8.92 -2.22 -21.70
CA THR A 140 8.27 -0.93 -21.44
C THR A 140 7.07 -1.18 -20.53
N SER A 141 7.00 -0.48 -19.40
CA SER A 141 5.85 -0.59 -18.50
C SER A 141 4.59 0.02 -19.15
N SER A 142 3.45 -0.64 -18.99
CA SER A 142 2.14 -0.06 -19.30
C SER A 142 1.68 0.98 -18.28
N GLY A 143 2.42 1.15 -17.18
CA GLY A 143 2.04 1.91 -15.99
C GLY A 143 1.53 0.98 -14.89
N GLY A 144 1.91 1.28 -13.64
CA GLY A 144 1.71 0.38 -12.51
C GLY A 144 2.86 -0.62 -12.33
N GLY A 145 2.78 -1.44 -11.28
CA GLY A 145 3.89 -2.26 -10.80
C GLY A 145 4.96 -1.42 -10.08
N TYR A 146 5.89 -2.08 -9.39
CA TYR A 146 6.94 -1.43 -8.60
C TYR A 146 8.30 -2.09 -8.81
N CYS A 147 9.36 -1.35 -8.50
CA CYS A 147 10.73 -1.87 -8.52
C CYS A 147 10.98 -2.80 -7.33
N ASP A 148 11.46 -4.01 -7.61
CA ASP A 148 11.72 -5.08 -6.62
C ASP A 148 13.12 -5.01 -6.01
N CYS A 149 13.86 -3.92 -6.19
CA CYS A 149 15.14 -3.73 -5.52
C CYS A 149 14.92 -3.65 -4.01
N GLY A 150 15.65 -4.46 -3.25
CA GLY A 150 15.49 -4.62 -1.80
C GLY A 150 14.64 -5.81 -1.40
N ASP A 151 13.84 -6.36 -2.31
CA ASP A 151 13.02 -7.54 -2.05
C ASP A 151 13.87 -8.81 -2.19
N LYS A 152 14.14 -9.46 -1.06
CA LYS A 152 14.97 -10.68 -1.01
C LYS A 152 14.24 -11.90 -1.59
N GLU A 153 12.92 -11.86 -1.72
CA GLU A 153 12.13 -12.95 -2.30
C GLU A 153 12.05 -12.84 -3.83
N ALA A 154 12.31 -11.66 -4.41
CA ALA A 154 12.30 -11.44 -5.85
C ALA A 154 13.60 -11.90 -6.57
N TRP A 155 14.73 -11.98 -5.84
CA TRP A 155 16.05 -12.23 -6.43
C TRP A 155 16.81 -13.36 -5.75
N LYS A 156 17.28 -14.33 -6.53
CA LYS A 156 18.14 -15.44 -6.06
C LYS A 156 19.47 -14.95 -5.51
N THR A 157 20.02 -13.88 -6.09
CA THR A 157 21.27 -13.25 -5.69
C THR A 157 21.17 -11.73 -5.88
N ASP A 158 22.00 -10.99 -5.15
CA ASP A 158 22.16 -9.54 -5.28
C ASP A 158 20.84 -8.72 -5.18
N PRO A 159 19.98 -8.95 -4.17
CA PRO A 159 18.67 -8.29 -4.09
C PRO A 159 18.73 -6.76 -3.94
N LEU A 160 19.88 -6.20 -3.56
CA LEU A 160 20.07 -4.77 -3.35
C LEU A 160 21.07 -4.16 -4.33
N CYS A 161 20.68 -3.03 -4.94
CA CYS A 161 21.60 -2.13 -5.60
C CYS A 161 22.42 -1.32 -4.57
N GLU A 162 23.48 -0.65 -5.02
CA GLU A 162 24.36 0.13 -4.14
C GLU A 162 23.65 1.26 -3.37
N ILE A 163 22.58 1.84 -3.95
CA ILE A 163 21.79 2.89 -3.30
C ILE A 163 21.04 2.33 -2.09
N HIS A 164 20.33 1.21 -2.26
CA HIS A 164 19.45 0.64 -1.25
C HIS A 164 20.21 -0.22 -0.23
N ARG A 165 21.40 -0.72 -0.56
CA ARG A 165 22.30 -1.38 0.41
C ARG A 165 22.66 -0.47 1.59
N LYS A 166 22.84 0.82 1.33
CA LYS A 166 23.11 1.82 2.38
C LYS A 166 21.97 1.91 3.40
N GLY A 167 20.72 1.62 2.99
CA GLY A 167 19.58 1.55 3.90
C GLY A 167 19.68 0.35 4.83
N GLU A 168 20.05 -0.81 4.28
CA GLU A 168 20.19 -2.06 5.04
C GLU A 168 21.31 -1.95 6.09
N GLU A 169 22.43 -1.33 5.73
CA GLU A 169 23.56 -1.08 6.62
C GLU A 169 23.21 -0.14 7.78
N LYS A 170 22.35 0.88 7.54
CA LYS A 170 21.86 1.75 8.61
C LYS A 170 20.92 1.03 9.57
N GLY A 171 20.01 0.22 9.07
CA GLY A 171 19.05 -0.52 9.89
C GLY A 171 19.70 -1.59 10.77
N SER A 172 20.87 -2.10 10.39
CA SER A 172 21.62 -3.09 11.15
C SER A 172 22.48 -2.50 12.28
N ASN A 173 22.65 -1.17 12.32
CA ASN A 173 23.45 -0.44 13.30
C ASN A 173 22.59 0.33 14.33
N GLN A 174 21.28 0.04 14.39
CA GLN A 174 20.33 0.50 15.41
C GLN A 174 19.87 -0.68 16.26
#